data_AF-A0A1Q4V987-F1
#
_entry.id   AF-A0A1Q4V987-F1
#
_cell.length_a   1.000
_cell.length_b   1.000
_cell.length_c   1.000
_cell.angle_alpha   90.00
_cell.angle_beta   90.00
_cell.angle_gamma   90.00
#
_symmetry.space_group_name_H-M   'P 1'
#
loop_
_entity.id
_entity.type
_entity.pdbx_description
1 polymer ?
#
loop_
_entity_poly.entity_id
_entity_poly.type
_entity_poly.pdbx_seq_one_letter_code
_entity_poly.pdbx_strand_id
1 'polypeptide(L)'
;MPDRHQSRNTRLVIDRLSQRTVSEIVRLERTRNYLQPGDVGAALRLWKDYVHRTERELWRDDELGHVDWYCCGNPFRARILLDGAMQAMSQRGARELRKIVEMLDEALGPSVPATDRHGHRTS
;
A
#
# COMPACT_ATOMS: atom_id res chain seq x y z
N MET A 1 -3.40 19.06 -9.93
CA MET A 1 -2.26 18.69 -10.80
C MET A 1 -1.56 17.52 -10.13
N PRO A 2 -1.49 16.31 -10.71
CA PRO A 2 -0.77 15.23 -10.05
C PRO A 2 0.73 15.53 -10.12
N ASP A 3 1.41 15.24 -9.02
CA ASP A 3 2.79 15.63 -8.79
C ASP A 3 3.73 14.83 -9.70
N ARG A 4 4.74 15.47 -10.30
CA ARG A 4 5.73 14.80 -11.17
C ARG A 4 6.51 13.72 -10.42
N HIS A 5 6.61 13.83 -9.10
CA HIS A 5 7.15 12.78 -8.22
C HIS A 5 6.24 11.55 -8.15
N GLN A 6 4.91 11.72 -8.18
CA GLN A 6 3.93 10.61 -8.13
C GLN A 6 4.04 9.71 -9.37
N SER A 7 4.19 10.29 -10.57
CA SER A 7 4.27 9.50 -11.81
C SER A 7 5.58 8.69 -11.92
N ARG A 8 6.69 9.16 -11.33
CA ARG A 8 7.98 8.45 -11.32
C ARG A 8 7.98 7.28 -10.33
N ASN A 9 7.40 7.46 -9.15
CA ASN A 9 7.43 6.44 -8.08
C ASN A 9 6.52 5.23 -8.39
N THR A 10 5.37 5.48 -9.06
CA THR A 10 4.50 4.41 -9.60
C THR A 10 5.24 3.47 -10.54
N ARG A 11 6.04 4.07 -11.42
CA ARG A 11 6.77 3.36 -12.47
C ARG A 11 7.77 2.41 -11.83
N LEU A 12 8.53 2.89 -10.84
CA LEU A 12 9.56 2.11 -10.14
C LEU A 12 9.03 0.91 -9.34
N VAL A 13 7.81 0.94 -8.82
CA VAL A 13 7.21 -0.22 -8.10
C VAL A 13 6.69 -1.25 -9.09
N ILE A 14 6.07 -0.81 -10.19
CA ILE A 14 5.59 -1.67 -11.27
C ILE A 14 6.75 -2.23 -12.10
N ASP A 15 7.90 -1.54 -12.16
CA ASP A 15 9.09 -1.96 -12.91
C ASP A 15 9.70 -3.29 -12.41
N ARG A 16 9.34 -3.75 -11.20
CA ARG A 16 9.76 -5.07 -10.66
C ARG A 16 8.88 -6.22 -11.12
N LEU A 17 7.72 -5.94 -11.73
CA LEU A 17 6.83 -6.96 -12.29
C LEU A 17 7.27 -7.32 -13.70
N SER A 18 7.07 -8.59 -14.09
CA SER A 18 7.28 -8.96 -15.49
C SER A 18 6.29 -8.21 -16.39
N GLN A 19 6.69 -7.91 -17.64
CA GLN A 19 5.79 -7.28 -18.62
C GLN A 19 4.47 -8.06 -18.80
N ARG A 20 4.52 -9.39 -18.64
CA ARG A 20 3.35 -10.26 -18.67
C ARG A 20 2.40 -9.95 -17.51
N THR A 21 2.93 -9.82 -16.30
CA THR A 21 2.14 -9.44 -15.12
C THR A 21 1.58 -8.02 -15.25
N VAL A 22 2.36 -7.07 -15.76
CA VAL A 22 1.87 -5.69 -16.03
C VAL A 22 0.72 -5.70 -17.04
N SER A 23 0.87 -6.45 -18.13
CA SER A 23 -0.20 -6.58 -19.14
C SER A 23 -1.46 -7.24 -18.58
N GLU A 24 -1.28 -8.23 -17.70
CA GLU A 24 -2.39 -8.87 -16.99
C GLU A 24 -3.12 -7.89 -16.07
N ILE A 25 -2.39 -7.06 -15.32
CA ILE A 25 -2.96 -6.00 -14.46
C ILE A 25 -3.77 -5.02 -15.31
N VAL A 26 -3.19 -4.50 -16.40
CA VAL A 26 -3.89 -3.55 -17.29
C VAL A 26 -5.18 -4.16 -17.86
N ARG A 27 -5.16 -5.46 -18.21
CA ARG A 27 -6.37 -6.16 -18.66
C ARG A 27 -7.39 -6.28 -17.52
N LEU A 28 -6.94 -6.62 -16.31
CA LEU A 28 -7.80 -6.76 -15.14
C LEU A 28 -8.50 -5.44 -14.80
N GLU A 29 -7.74 -4.34 -14.74
CA GLU A 29 -8.25 -2.99 -14.47
C GLU A 29 -9.29 -2.51 -15.50
N ARG A 30 -9.23 -3.01 -16.73
CA ARG A 30 -10.19 -2.68 -17.79
C ARG A 30 -11.41 -3.59 -17.84
N THR A 31 -11.35 -4.76 -17.22
CA THR A 31 -12.40 -5.81 -17.37
C THR A 31 -13.22 -6.02 -16.11
N ARG A 32 -12.70 -5.65 -14.93
CA ARG A 32 -13.42 -5.78 -13.66
C ARG A 32 -14.19 -4.50 -13.37
N ASN A 33 -15.48 -4.62 -13.08
CA ASN A 33 -16.38 -3.51 -12.78
C ASN A 33 -16.05 -2.76 -11.47
N TYR A 34 -15.20 -3.34 -10.62
CA TYR A 34 -14.74 -2.75 -9.36
C TYR A 34 -13.32 -2.16 -9.44
N LEU A 35 -12.70 -2.15 -10.62
CA LEU A 35 -11.40 -1.52 -10.86
C LEU A 35 -11.52 -0.44 -11.94
N GLN A 36 -10.67 0.57 -11.83
CA GLN A 36 -10.42 1.57 -12.85
C GLN A 36 -8.99 1.41 -13.38
N PRO A 37 -8.72 1.89 -14.62
CA PRO A 37 -7.36 1.96 -15.14
C PRO A 37 -6.40 2.68 -14.18
N GLY A 38 -5.35 1.99 -13.74
CA GLY A 38 -4.34 2.49 -12.82
C GLY A 38 -4.59 2.25 -11.32
N ASP A 39 -5.72 1.64 -10.93
CA ASP A 39 -6.06 1.39 -9.53
C ASP A 39 -5.03 0.53 -8.80
N VAL A 40 -4.49 -0.51 -9.44
CA VAL A 40 -3.49 -1.38 -8.80
C VAL A 40 -2.20 -0.60 -8.55
N GLY A 41 -1.80 0.26 -9.50
CA GLY A 41 -0.65 1.14 -9.34
C GLY A 41 -0.87 2.23 -8.28
N ALA A 42 -2.08 2.77 -8.16
CA ALA A 42 -2.45 3.72 -7.11
C ALA A 42 -2.44 3.05 -5.72
N ALA A 43 -3.00 1.86 -5.60
CA ALA A 43 -3.02 1.11 -4.36
C ALA A 43 -1.60 0.72 -3.89
N LEU A 44 -0.72 0.26 -4.79
CA LEU A 44 0.68 -0.04 -4.46
C LEU A 44 1.43 1.18 -3.94
N ARG A 45 1.21 2.36 -4.54
CA ARG A 45 1.81 3.61 -4.06
C ARG A 45 1.29 4.00 -2.69
N LEU A 46 -0.02 4.02 -2.53
CA LEU A 46 -0.64 4.42 -1.26
C LEU A 46 -0.19 3.51 -0.12
N TRP A 47 -0.11 2.20 -0.39
CA TRP A 47 0.42 1.24 0.58
C TRP A 47 1.90 1.47 0.88
N LYS A 48 2.73 1.67 -0.15
CA LYS A 48 4.14 1.99 0.02
C LYS A 48 4.35 3.26 0.83
N ASP A 49 3.62 4.33 0.53
CA ASP A 49 3.76 5.60 1.21
C ASP A 49 3.34 5.47 2.69
N TYR A 50 2.31 4.68 2.97
CA TYR A 50 1.88 4.37 4.33
C TYR A 50 2.93 3.58 5.13
N VAL A 51 3.46 2.47 4.61
CA VAL A 51 4.43 1.64 5.35
C VAL A 51 5.77 2.34 5.60
N HIS A 52 6.08 3.41 4.86
CA HIS A 52 7.26 4.23 5.06
C HIS A 52 6.99 5.53 5.84
N ARG A 53 5.75 5.79 6.32
CA ARG A 53 5.50 6.91 7.23
C ARG A 53 6.29 6.70 8.51
N THR A 54 6.87 7.78 9.02
CA THR A 54 7.55 7.75 10.32
C THR A 54 6.54 7.49 11.44
N GLU A 55 6.97 6.88 12.55
CA GLU A 55 6.10 6.68 13.72
C GLU A 55 5.40 8.00 14.12
N ARG A 56 6.12 9.12 14.09
CA ARG A 56 5.57 10.45 14.42
C ARG A 56 4.41 10.88 13.52
N GLU A 57 4.41 10.48 12.25
CA GLU A 57 3.32 10.78 11.32
C GLU A 57 2.11 9.87 11.60
N LEU A 58 2.35 8.60 11.92
CA LEU A 58 1.29 7.66 12.31
C LEU A 58 0.62 8.08 13.62
N TRP A 59 1.39 8.49 14.63
CA TRP A 59 0.85 9.04 15.89
C TRP A 59 -0.02 10.27 15.66
N ARG A 60 0.36 11.14 14.72
CA ARG A 60 -0.44 12.34 14.38
C ARG A 60 -1.76 11.96 13.72
N ASP A 61 -1.79 10.93 12.87
CA ASP A 61 -3.01 10.46 12.24
C ASP A 61 -3.98 9.83 13.26
N ASP A 62 -3.45 9.13 14.27
CA ASP A 62 -4.23 8.58 15.38
C ASP A 62 -4.82 9.70 16.26
N GLU A 63 -4.06 10.77 16.53
CA GLU A 63 -4.52 11.91 17.35
C GLU A 63 -5.53 12.80 16.62
N LEU A 64 -5.34 13.03 15.31
CA LEU A 64 -6.19 13.94 14.52
C LEU A 64 -7.34 13.22 13.82
N GLY A 65 -7.37 11.88 13.86
CA GLY A 65 -8.41 11.04 13.28
C GLY A 65 -8.36 11.02 11.76
N HIS A 66 -7.31 10.43 11.18
CA HIS A 66 -7.21 9.98 9.78
C HIS A 66 -7.87 10.89 8.72
N VAL A 67 -7.81 12.21 8.92
CA VAL A 67 -8.59 13.19 8.14
C VAL A 67 -8.16 13.18 6.66
N ASP A 68 -6.94 12.74 6.40
CA ASP A 68 -6.37 12.58 5.06
C ASP A 68 -6.91 11.37 4.29
N TRP A 69 -7.56 10.39 4.95
CA TRP A 69 -8.07 9.19 4.26
C TRP A 69 -9.19 9.50 3.26
N TYR A 70 -9.95 10.57 3.49
CA TYR A 70 -10.98 11.02 2.55
C TYR A 70 -10.41 11.81 1.35
N CYS A 71 -9.30 12.54 1.53
CA CYS A 71 -8.68 13.29 0.42
C CYS A 71 -7.80 12.43 -0.47
N CYS A 72 -7.11 11.48 0.14
CA CYS A 72 -5.88 10.93 -0.39
C CYS A 72 -5.90 9.38 -0.42
N GLY A 73 -6.99 8.80 0.07
CA GLY A 73 -7.28 7.38 0.05
C GLY A 73 -6.94 6.70 1.38
N ASN A 74 -7.69 5.66 1.69
CA ASN A 74 -7.44 4.83 2.86
C ASN A 74 -6.38 3.73 2.50
N PRO A 75 -5.23 3.68 3.18
CA PRO A 75 -4.18 2.71 2.89
C PRO A 75 -4.61 1.26 3.12
N PHE A 76 -5.47 0.99 4.10
CA PHE A 76 -6.06 -0.34 4.32
C PHE A 76 -7.01 -0.74 3.18
N ARG A 77 -7.79 0.21 2.66
CA ARG A 77 -8.63 -0.04 1.48
C ARG A 77 -7.76 -0.35 0.25
N ALA A 78 -6.63 0.31 0.10
CA ALA A 78 -5.64 -0.03 -0.92
C ALA A 78 -5.08 -1.45 -0.73
N ARG A 79 -4.72 -1.85 0.50
CA ARG A 79 -4.24 -3.22 0.78
C ARG A 79 -5.27 -4.29 0.41
N ILE A 80 -6.55 -4.06 0.73
CA ILE A 80 -7.66 -4.94 0.36
C ILE A 80 -7.83 -5.01 -1.16
N LEU A 81 -7.70 -3.87 -1.87
CA LEU A 81 -7.76 -3.84 -3.33
C LEU A 81 -6.65 -4.70 -3.94
N LEU A 82 -5.42 -4.63 -3.41
CA LEU A 82 -4.30 -5.45 -3.85
C LEU A 82 -4.58 -6.95 -3.66
N ASP A 83 -5.18 -7.35 -2.53
CA ASP A 83 -5.60 -8.74 -2.32
C ASP A 83 -6.65 -9.19 -3.33
N GLY A 84 -7.67 -8.36 -3.57
CA GLY A 84 -8.71 -8.64 -4.55
C GLY A 84 -8.15 -8.75 -5.97
N ALA A 85 -7.21 -7.87 -6.33
CA ALA A 85 -6.50 -7.95 -7.62
C ALA A 85 -5.74 -9.27 -7.75
N MET A 86 -4.96 -9.66 -6.72
CA MET A 86 -4.23 -10.93 -6.72
C MET A 86 -5.14 -12.15 -6.85
N GLN A 87 -6.33 -12.14 -6.21
CA GLN A 87 -7.31 -13.21 -6.33
C GLN A 87 -7.87 -13.37 -7.74
N ALA A 88 -7.93 -12.27 -8.50
CA ALA A 88 -8.47 -12.24 -9.85
C ALA A 88 -7.42 -12.45 -10.96
N MET A 89 -6.13 -12.55 -10.59
CA MET A 89 -5.01 -12.76 -11.50
C MET A 89 -4.66 -14.26 -11.65
N SER A 90 -3.88 -14.56 -12.69
CA SER A 90 -3.21 -15.84 -12.84
C SER A 90 -2.29 -16.12 -11.65
N GLN A 91 -2.07 -17.40 -11.34
CA GLN A 91 -1.22 -17.79 -10.21
C GLN A 91 0.21 -17.21 -10.31
N ARG A 92 0.74 -17.04 -11.53
CA ARG A 92 2.06 -16.44 -11.75
C ARG A 92 2.04 -14.93 -11.49
N GLY A 93 1.09 -14.21 -12.07
CA GLY A 93 0.95 -12.77 -11.86
C GLY A 93 0.68 -12.42 -10.40
N ALA A 94 -0.19 -13.19 -9.74
CA ALA A 94 -0.47 -13.04 -8.32
C ALA A 94 0.77 -13.26 -7.45
N ARG A 95 1.64 -14.23 -7.76
CA ARG A 95 2.89 -14.45 -7.02
C ARG A 95 3.86 -13.28 -7.17
N GLU A 96 3.99 -12.71 -8.36
CA GLU A 96 4.88 -11.56 -8.58
C GLU A 96 4.38 -10.33 -7.83
N LEU A 97 3.09 -10.05 -7.89
CA LEU A 97 2.48 -8.96 -7.11
C LEU A 97 2.59 -9.21 -5.61
N ARG A 98 2.32 -10.44 -5.15
CA ARG A 98 2.41 -10.83 -3.74
C ARG A 98 3.79 -10.57 -3.16
N LYS A 99 4.87 -10.91 -3.87
CA LYS A 99 6.24 -10.63 -3.40
C LYS A 99 6.48 -9.15 -3.13
N ILE A 100 5.93 -8.26 -3.97
CA ILE A 100 6.06 -6.81 -3.75
C ILE A 100 5.31 -6.40 -2.50
N VAL A 101 4.08 -6.90 -2.33
CA VAL A 101 3.24 -6.57 -1.19
C VAL A 101 3.82 -7.12 0.11
N GLU A 102 4.31 -8.37 0.13
CA GLU A 102 4.97 -8.99 1.28
C GLU A 102 6.20 -8.18 1.73
N MET A 103 7.05 -7.71 0.79
CA MET A 103 8.17 -6.83 1.14
C MET A 103 7.73 -5.50 1.76
N LEU A 104 6.58 -4.96 1.34
CA LEU A 104 6.03 -3.74 1.93
C LEU A 104 5.40 -4.01 3.30
N ASP A 105 4.72 -5.14 3.46
CA ASP A 105 4.12 -5.57 4.73
C ASP A 105 5.22 -5.84 5.78
N GLU A 106 6.34 -6.43 5.39
CA GLU A 106 7.51 -6.64 6.27
C GLU A 106 8.13 -5.32 6.75
N ALA A 107 8.12 -4.28 5.90
CA ALA A 107 8.67 -2.95 6.24
C ALA A 107 7.87 -2.23 7.34
N LEU A 108 6.60 -2.57 7.52
CA LEU A 108 5.78 -2.07 8.62
C LEU A 108 6.26 -2.59 9.99
N GLY A 109 7.01 -3.71 10.00
CA GLY A 109 7.52 -4.37 11.20
C GLY A 109 6.43 -5.08 12.03
N PRO A 110 6.81 -5.97 12.97
CA PRO A 110 5.88 -6.38 14.02
C PRO A 110 5.59 -5.13 14.85
N SER A 111 4.33 -4.70 14.89
CA SER A 111 3.88 -3.63 15.78
C SER A 111 4.41 -3.88 17.19
N VAL A 112 5.44 -3.11 17.60
CA VAL A 112 6.00 -3.18 18.94
C VAL A 112 4.88 -2.71 19.88
N PRO A 113 4.41 -3.53 20.83
CA PRO A 113 3.42 -3.05 21.78
C PRO A 113 4.05 -1.92 22.59
N ALA A 114 3.43 -0.74 22.53
CA ALA A 114 3.78 0.41 23.34
C ALA A 114 3.38 0.15 24.80
N THR A 115 4.11 -0.72 25.48
CA THR A 115 3.96 -0.91 26.92
C THR A 115 5.30 -1.26 27.55
N ASP A 116 6.17 -0.25 27.64
CA ASP A 116 6.97 -0.08 28.86
C ASP A 116 7.43 1.37 29.06
N ARG A 117 6.51 2.23 29.51
CA ARG A 117 6.85 3.51 30.14
C ARG A 117 5.82 3.85 31.21
N HIS A 118 5.83 3.07 32.29
CA HIS A 118 5.47 3.58 33.61
C HIS A 118 6.52 3.07 34.62
N GLY A 119 7.69 3.70 34.56
CA GLY A 119 8.58 3.74 35.70
C GLY A 119 7.92 4.54 36.81
N HIS A 120 7.14 3.88 37.66
CA HIS A 120 6.78 4.45 38.96
C HIS A 120 7.97 4.30 39.90
N ARG A 121 8.76 5.37 39.92
CA ARG A 121 9.56 5.81 41.06
C ARG A 121 8.63 5.96 42.27
N THR A 122 8.86 5.19 43.33
CA THR A 122 8.56 5.63 44.70
C THR A 122 9.67 5.17 45.63
N SER A 123 10.10 6.15 46.44
CA SER A 123 11.06 6.10 47.54
C SER A 123 10.76 5.06 48.61
#